data_AF-A0A382SQ93-F1
#
_entry.id   AF-A0A382SQ93-F1
#
_cell.length_a   1.000
_cell.length_b   1.000
_cell.length_c   1.000
_cell.angle_alpha   90.00
_cell.angle_beta   90.00
_cell.angle_gamma   90.00
#
_symmetry.space_group_name_H-M   'P 1'
#
loop_
_entity.id
_entity.type
_entity.pdbx_description
1 polymer ?
#
loop_
_entity_poly.entity_id
_entity_poly.type
_entity_poly.pdbx_seq_one_letter_code
_entity_poly.pdbx_strand_id
1 'polypeptide(L)'
;VSAQVKPREEAALSGDYDLLTRREALAIQLAEKIGTDPHSVNSDFWNTLKGEFTDEGLVEMTFACSIFNWGNKFNITMQLDSDGACYPKGMTYKET
;
A
#
# COMPACT_ATOMS: atom_id res chain seq x y z
N VAL A 1 -14.59 -11.07 -3.62
CA VAL A 1 -13.25 -11.20 -4.22
C VAL A 1 -13.16 -12.52 -4.98
N SER A 2 -12.70 -12.51 -6.23
CA SER A 2 -12.57 -13.72 -7.08
C SER A 2 -11.60 -14.74 -6.46
N ALA A 3 -11.78 -16.04 -6.77
CA ALA A 3 -10.91 -17.13 -6.30
C ALA A 3 -9.43 -16.95 -6.70
N GLN A 4 -9.15 -16.16 -7.75
CA GLN A 4 -7.79 -15.86 -8.21
C GLN A 4 -7.14 -14.68 -7.45
N VAL A 5 -7.95 -13.84 -6.80
CA VAL A 5 -7.47 -12.61 -6.15
C VAL A 5 -7.15 -12.85 -4.68
N LYS A 6 -7.93 -13.70 -3.99
CA LYS A 6 -7.71 -14.02 -2.57
C LYS A 6 -6.27 -14.43 -2.24
N PRO A 7 -5.61 -15.35 -2.98
CA PRO A 7 -4.26 -15.77 -2.65
C PRO A 7 -3.24 -14.63 -2.76
N ARG A 8 -3.42 -13.72 -3.74
CA ARG A 8 -2.52 -12.57 -3.94
C ARG A 8 -2.75 -11.48 -2.89
N GLU A 9 -4.00 -11.27 -2.51
CA GLU A 9 -4.36 -10.37 -1.42
C GLU A 9 -3.81 -10.87 -0.08
N GLU A 10 -3.94 -12.16 0.22
CA GLU A 10 -3.36 -12.78 1.41
C GLU A 10 -1.83 -12.64 1.43
N ALA A 11 -1.16 -12.91 0.30
CA ALA A 11 0.28 -12.71 0.15
C ALA A 11 0.71 -11.24 0.39
N ALA A 12 -0.06 -10.28 -0.14
CA ALA A 12 0.20 -8.86 0.09
C ALA A 12 0.04 -8.46 1.56
N LEU A 13 -0.99 -8.99 2.25
CA LEU A 13 -1.29 -8.66 3.65
C LEU A 13 -0.36 -9.39 4.64
N SER A 14 0.16 -10.57 4.30
CA SER A 14 1.09 -11.32 5.12
C SER A 14 2.56 -10.92 4.92
N GLY A 15 2.86 -10.22 3.82
CA GLY A 15 4.24 -9.93 3.40
C GLY A 15 4.95 -11.10 2.73
N ASP A 16 4.22 -12.17 2.36
CA ASP A 16 4.76 -13.32 1.64
C ASP A 16 4.84 -13.05 0.14
N TYR A 17 5.81 -12.21 -0.24
CA TYR A 17 5.97 -11.77 -1.63
C TYR A 17 6.46 -12.84 -2.60
N ASP A 18 6.88 -14.01 -2.10
CA ASP A 18 7.29 -15.13 -2.95
C ASP A 18 6.09 -15.70 -3.75
N LEU A 19 4.87 -15.44 -3.29
CA LEU A 19 3.63 -15.78 -3.97
C LEU A 19 3.16 -14.74 -5.01
N LEU A 20 3.92 -13.65 -5.16
CA LEU A 20 3.62 -12.56 -6.07
C LEU A 20 4.58 -12.55 -7.26
N THR A 21 4.13 -12.01 -8.39
CA THR A 21 5.06 -11.67 -9.46
C THR A 21 6.00 -10.54 -9.00
N ARG A 22 7.19 -10.46 -9.58
CA ARG A 22 8.14 -9.38 -9.30
C ARG A 22 7.51 -7.99 -9.43
N ARG A 23 6.70 -7.79 -10.48
CA ARG A 23 5.99 -6.53 -10.72
C ARG A 23 4.99 -6.23 -9.59
N GLU A 24 4.20 -7.22 -9.16
CA GLU A 24 3.26 -7.04 -8.03
C GLU A 24 3.97 -6.74 -6.72
N ALA A 25 5.03 -7.50 -6.40
CA ALA A 25 5.81 -7.30 -5.19
C ALA A 25 6.43 -5.89 -5.13
N LEU A 26 6.94 -5.39 -6.26
CA LEU A 26 7.50 -4.03 -6.33
C LEU A 26 6.44 -2.93 -6.18
N ALA A 27 5.23 -3.14 -6.71
CA ALA A 27 4.12 -2.21 -6.52
C ALA A 27 3.72 -2.10 -5.05
N ILE A 28 3.65 -3.24 -4.33
CA ILE A 28 3.34 -3.26 -2.90
C ILE A 28 4.46 -2.60 -2.10
N GLN A 29 5.72 -2.91 -2.38
CA GLN A 29 6.87 -2.26 -1.72
C GLN A 29 6.86 -0.74 -1.90
N LEU A 30 6.46 -0.23 -3.08
CA LEU A 30 6.28 1.21 -3.27
C LEU A 30 5.18 1.77 -2.35
N ALA A 31 4.02 1.10 -2.28
CA ALA A 31 2.92 1.51 -1.41
C ALA A 31 3.32 1.51 0.07
N GLU A 32 4.03 0.48 0.53
CA GLU A 32 4.55 0.39 1.90
C GLU A 32 5.54 1.51 2.22
N LYS A 33 6.49 1.78 1.33
CA LYS A 33 7.45 2.88 1.49
C LYS A 33 6.76 4.23 1.56
N ILE A 34 5.81 4.52 0.66
CA ILE A 34 5.01 5.76 0.69
C ILE A 34 4.20 5.87 2.00
N GLY A 35 3.66 4.75 2.50
CA GLY A 35 2.87 4.73 3.73
C GLY A 35 3.68 4.89 5.02
N THR A 36 4.94 4.43 5.02
CA THR A 36 5.80 4.38 6.23
C THR A 36 6.83 5.51 6.28
N ASP A 37 7.70 5.60 5.27
CA ASP A 37 8.72 6.62 5.10
C ASP A 37 8.92 6.94 3.60
N PRO A 38 8.27 7.99 3.07
CA PRO A 38 8.42 8.38 1.67
C PRO A 38 9.86 8.68 1.26
N HIS A 39 10.74 9.08 2.17
CA HIS A 39 12.16 9.32 1.84
C HIS A 39 12.93 8.03 1.56
N SER A 40 12.40 6.87 1.96
CA SER A 40 12.96 5.56 1.65
C SER A 40 12.78 5.13 0.19
N VAL A 41 12.01 5.88 -0.62
CA VAL A 41 11.89 5.72 -2.07
C VAL A 41 13.07 6.42 -2.75
N ASN A 42 14.26 5.85 -2.56
CA ASN A 42 15.53 6.39 -3.06
C ASN A 42 15.76 6.09 -4.56
N SER A 43 16.86 6.60 -5.11
CA SER A 43 17.22 6.43 -6.52
C SER A 43 17.39 4.97 -6.94
N ASP A 44 17.95 4.12 -6.08
CA ASP A 44 18.17 2.71 -6.39
C ASP A 44 16.84 1.95 -6.52
N PHE A 45 15.90 2.24 -5.62
CA PHE A 45 14.55 1.68 -5.69
C PHE A 45 13.79 2.22 -6.91
N TRP A 46 13.90 3.51 -7.22
CA TRP A 46 13.34 4.09 -8.44
C TRP A 46 13.88 3.43 -9.72
N ASN A 47 15.18 3.15 -9.78
CA ASN A 47 15.78 2.46 -10.92
C ASN A 47 15.26 1.02 -11.05
N THR A 48 15.04 0.35 -9.92
CA THR A 48 14.43 -0.99 -9.90
C THR A 48 13.01 -0.97 -10.44
N LEU A 49 12.21 0.02 -10.04
CA LEU A 49 10.84 0.22 -10.53
C LEU A 49 10.81 0.49 -12.04
N LYS A 50 11.68 1.35 -12.56
CA LYS A 50 11.77 1.65 -14.00
C LYS A 50 12.17 0.44 -14.85
N GLY A 51 12.76 -0.59 -14.26
CA GLY A 51 13.03 -1.86 -14.95
C GLY A 51 11.77 -2.69 -15.24
N GLU A 52 10.68 -2.45 -14.50
CA GLU A 52 9.46 -3.28 -14.54
C GLU A 52 8.21 -2.49 -14.95
N PHE A 53 8.24 -1.16 -14.89
CA PHE A 53 7.12 -0.26 -15.17
C PHE A 53 7.50 0.88 -16.13
N THR A 54 6.52 1.40 -16.87
CA THR A 54 6.68 2.63 -17.66
C THR A 54 6.62 3.86 -16.77
N ASP A 55 7.15 4.99 -17.24
CA ASP A 55 7.10 6.25 -16.49
C ASP A 55 5.65 6.69 -16.20
N GLU A 56 4.74 6.55 -17.17
CA GLU A 56 3.31 6.85 -16.97
C GLU A 56 2.69 5.94 -15.90
N GLY A 57 2.98 4.64 -15.96
CA GLY A 57 2.49 3.68 -14.98
C GLY A 57 3.04 3.95 -13.57
N LEU A 58 4.27 4.45 -13.46
CA LEU A 58 4.84 4.87 -12.18
C LEU A 58 4.16 6.12 -11.62
N VAL A 59 3.82 7.09 -12.47
CA VAL A 59 3.04 8.27 -12.05
C VAL A 59 1.67 7.85 -11.54
N GLU A 60 0.94 7.04 -12.30
CA GLU A 60 -0.39 6.56 -11.91
C GLU A 60 -0.35 5.75 -10.62
N MET A 61 0.60 4.82 -10.49
CA MET A 61 0.76 3.99 -9.30
C MET A 61 1.11 4.83 -8.06
N THR A 62 2.01 5.81 -8.20
CA THR A 62 2.37 6.73 -7.11
C THR A 62 1.16 7.56 -6.67
N PHE A 63 0.37 8.04 -7.63
CA PHE A 63 -0.83 8.81 -7.36
C PHE A 63 -1.90 7.97 -6.64
N ALA A 64 -2.12 6.73 -7.10
CA ALA A 64 -3.04 5.80 -6.45
C ALA A 64 -2.65 5.53 -5.00
N CYS A 65 -1.37 5.23 -4.72
CA CYS A 65 -0.87 5.03 -3.35
C CYS A 65 -1.07 6.29 -2.48
N SER A 66 -0.83 7.46 -3.06
CA SER A 66 -0.91 8.74 -2.36
C SER A 66 -2.34 9.09 -1.92
N ILE A 67 -3.35 8.77 -2.74
CA ILE A 67 -4.77 8.98 -2.38
C ILE A 67 -5.15 8.16 -1.14
N PHE A 68 -4.76 6.87 -1.10
CA PHE A 68 -5.04 6.03 0.06
C PHE A 68 -4.28 6.50 1.31
N ASN A 69 -3.02 6.94 1.17
CA ASN A 69 -2.27 7.50 2.29
C ASN A 69 -2.93 8.78 2.84
N TRP A 70 -3.42 9.66 1.96
CA TRP A 70 -4.20 10.84 2.37
C TRP A 70 -5.48 10.43 3.13
N GLY A 71 -6.26 9.50 2.59
CA GLY A 71 -7.48 9.01 3.23
C GLY A 71 -7.22 8.39 4.60
N ASN A 72 -6.16 7.58 4.72
CA ASN A 72 -5.72 6.99 5.98
C ASN A 72 -5.40 8.08 7.01
N LYS A 73 -4.60 9.09 6.66
CA LYS A 73 -4.25 10.20 7.55
C LYS A 73 -5.49 10.97 7.98
N PHE A 74 -6.39 11.28 7.05
CA PHE A 74 -7.63 12.00 7.36
C PHE A 74 -8.50 11.21 8.35
N ASN A 75 -8.79 9.94 8.04
CA ASN A 75 -9.67 9.11 8.86
C ASN A 75 -9.10 8.84 10.26
N ILE A 76 -7.81 8.51 10.36
CA ILE A 76 -7.12 8.29 11.64
C ILE A 76 -7.10 9.58 12.46
N THR A 77 -6.80 10.73 11.85
CA THR A 77 -6.76 12.03 12.56
C THR A 77 -8.13 12.42 13.09
N MET A 78 -9.18 12.21 12.30
CA MET A 78 -10.57 12.50 12.68
C MET A 78 -11.18 11.42 13.60
N GLN A 79 -10.41 10.39 13.95
CA GLN A 79 -10.85 9.24 14.73
C GLN A 79 -12.13 8.58 14.18
N LEU A 80 -12.25 8.53 12.86
CA LEU A 80 -13.38 7.91 12.19
C LEU A 80 -13.24 6.39 12.30
N ASP A 81 -14.26 5.75 12.85
CA ASP A 81 -14.34 4.30 12.96
C ASP A 81 -15.07 3.70 11.75
N SER A 82 -14.85 2.40 11.51
CA SER A 82 -15.57 1.69 10.46
C SER A 82 -17.06 1.54 10.79
N ASP A 83 -17.90 1.45 9.76
CA ASP A 83 -19.31 1.11 9.93
C ASP A 83 -19.51 -0.36 10.37
N GLY A 84 -18.47 -1.20 10.23
CA GLY A 84 -18.41 -2.58 10.74
C GLY A 84 -18.74 -3.67 9.73
N ALA A 85 -18.97 -3.34 8.45
CA ALA A 85 -19.29 -4.38 7.46
C ALA A 85 -18.08 -5.28 7.11
N CYS A 86 -16.85 -4.73 7.18
CA CYS A 86 -15.66 -5.41 6.68
C CYS A 86 -14.34 -5.03 7.37
N TYR A 87 -14.35 -4.12 8.35
CA TYR A 87 -13.14 -3.69 9.05
C TYR A 87 -13.33 -3.69 10.57
N PRO A 88 -12.28 -4.01 11.36
CA PRO A 88 -12.32 -3.93 12.82
C PRO A 88 -12.73 -2.54 13.31
N LYS A 89 -13.41 -2.49 14.45
CA LYS A 89 -13.76 -1.26 15.16
C LYS A 89 -12.83 -1.00 16.34
N GLY A 90 -12.87 0.22 16.86
CA GLY A 90 -12.18 0.60 18.08
C GLY A 90 -10.66 0.73 17.90
N MET A 91 -10.24 1.49 16.88
CA MET A 91 -8.83 1.89 16.77
C MET A 91 -8.36 2.53 18.08
N THR A 92 -7.18 2.10 18.55
CA THR A 92 -6.57 2.62 19.77
C THR A 92 -5.68 3.80 19.42
N TYR A 93 -5.83 4.90 20.17
CA TYR A 93 -5.05 6.11 20.00
C TYR A 93 -4.08 6.28 21.17
N LYS A 94 -2.99 6.99 20.93
CA LYS A 94 -2.04 7.33 22.01
C LYS A 94 -2.68 8.40 22.88
N GLU A 95 -2.98 8.05 24.13
CA GLU A 95 -3.32 9.02 25.17
C GLU A 95 -2.04 9.71 25.66
N THR A 96 -2.10 11.03 25.84
CA THR A 96 -1.00 11.82 26.44
C THR A 96 -0.91 11.63 27.94
#